data_AF-A0A6N6Z573-F1
#
_entry.id   AF-A0A6N6Z573-F1
#
_cell.length_a   1.000
_cell.length_b   1.000
_cell.length_c   1.000
_cell.angle_alpha   90.00
_cell.angle_beta   90.00
_cell.angle_gamma   90.00
#
_symmetry.space_group_name_H-M   'P 1'
#
loop_
_entity.id
_entity.type
_entity.pdbx_description
1 polymer ?
#
loop_
_entity_poly.entity_id
_entity_poly.type
_entity_poly.pdbx_seq_one_letter_code
_entity_poly.pdbx_strand_id
1 'polypeptide(L)'
;MSHSVWFRNFLIFPSAVRDEYIKAAQKVIPDPNILINVVSRRVKQLKFGQRPLVESLERLSPEDIALREVIEGKITYELFDPEAEEEQEESAPRL
;
A
#
# COMPACT_ATOMS: atom_id res chain seq x y z
N MET A 1 1.56 3.30 -24.79
CA MET A 1 1.01 2.99 -23.45
C MET A 1 1.84 1.91 -22.79
N SER A 2 2.70 2.30 -21.84
CA SER A 2 3.57 1.36 -21.14
C SER A 2 2.77 0.60 -20.07
N HIS A 3 2.38 -0.63 -20.37
CA HIS A 3 1.92 -1.58 -19.35
C HIS A 3 3.08 -1.83 -18.38
N SER A 4 3.06 -1.12 -17.27
CA SER A 4 4.01 -1.34 -16.19
C SER A 4 3.64 -2.66 -15.48
N VAL A 5 4.28 -3.73 -15.94
CA VAL A 5 4.31 -5.03 -15.30
C VAL A 5 5.02 -4.89 -13.94
N TRP A 6 4.26 -4.62 -12.88
CA TRP A 6 4.74 -4.61 -11.49
C TRP A 6 4.40 -5.89 -10.71
N PHE A 7 4.03 -6.97 -11.39
CA PHE A 7 3.75 -8.26 -10.76
C PHE A 7 4.88 -9.25 -10.95
N ARG A 8 5.97 -9.10 -10.18
CA ARG A 8 6.93 -10.20 -10.00
C ARG A 8 7.42 -10.26 -8.55
N ASN A 9 7.06 -11.37 -7.90
CA ASN A 9 7.57 -11.89 -6.63
C ASN A 9 7.12 -11.20 -5.32
N PHE A 10 5.80 -11.14 -5.10
CA PHE A 10 5.24 -10.89 -3.77
C PHE A 10 4.57 -12.18 -3.25
N LEU A 11 5.39 -13.17 -2.90
CA LEU A 11 4.91 -14.38 -2.23
C LEU A 11 4.65 -14.03 -0.77
N ILE A 12 3.46 -13.50 -0.49
CA ILE A 12 2.91 -13.50 0.87
C ILE A 12 2.70 -14.97 1.23
N PHE A 13 3.67 -15.58 1.91
CA PHE A 13 3.47 -16.92 2.44
C PHE A 13 2.41 -16.81 3.56
N PRO A 14 1.26 -17.49 3.43
CA PRO A 14 0.23 -17.44 4.44
C PRO A 14 0.74 -18.10 5.72
N SER A 15 0.50 -17.44 6.85
CA SER A 15 0.62 -18.00 8.20
C SER A 15 -0.67 -17.66 8.94
N ALA A 16 -1.05 -18.47 9.92
CA ALA A 16 -2.30 -18.25 10.67
C ALA A 16 -2.38 -16.82 11.27
N VAL A 17 -1.26 -16.30 11.76
CA VAL A 17 -1.15 -14.93 12.30
C VAL A 17 -1.30 -13.87 11.19
N ARG A 18 -0.71 -14.13 10.01
CA ARG A 18 -0.79 -13.20 8.89
C ARG A 18 -2.21 -13.06 8.35
N ASP A 19 -2.98 -14.15 8.36
CA ASP A 19 -4.39 -14.11 7.96
C ASP A 19 -5.21 -13.21 8.90
N GLU A 20 -4.89 -13.19 10.19
CA GLU A 20 -5.54 -12.28 11.15
C GLU A 20 -5.20 -10.82 10.87
N TYR A 21 -3.93 -10.52 10.55
CA TYR A 21 -3.53 -9.17 10.17
C TYR A 21 -4.18 -8.71 8.86
N ILE A 22 -4.32 -9.58 7.87
CA ILE A 22 -5.02 -9.25 6.63
C ILE A 22 -6.49 -8.91 6.93
N LYS A 23 -7.19 -9.75 7.71
CA LYS A 23 -8.59 -9.49 8.10
C LYS A 23 -8.75 -8.20 8.91
N ALA A 24 -7.80 -7.88 9.78
CA ALA A 24 -7.81 -6.64 10.53
C ALA A 24 -7.53 -5.43 9.64
N ALA A 25 -6.55 -5.52 8.74
CA ALA A 25 -6.22 -4.45 7.79
C ALA A 25 -7.36 -4.16 6.81
N GLN A 26 -8.12 -5.18 6.40
CA GLN A 26 -9.32 -5.02 5.57
C GLN A 26 -10.44 -4.21 6.24
N LYS A 27 -10.45 -4.10 7.58
CA LYS A 27 -11.38 -3.20 8.27
C LYS A 27 -10.99 -1.72 8.14
N VAL A 28 -9.71 -1.45 7.85
CA VAL A 28 -9.17 -0.10 7.63
C VAL A 28 -9.18 0.26 6.14
N ILE A 29 -8.76 -0.68 5.28
CA ILE A 29 -8.79 -0.54 3.82
C ILE A 29 -9.66 -1.67 3.24
N PRO A 30 -10.97 -1.42 3.00
CA PRO A 30 -11.91 -2.46 2.57
C PRO A 30 -11.62 -3.05 1.20
N ASP A 31 -11.12 -2.24 0.27
CA ASP A 31 -10.80 -2.70 -1.08
C ASP A 31 -9.50 -3.54 -1.06
N PRO A 32 -9.56 -4.83 -1.42
CA PRO A 32 -8.39 -5.70 -1.39
C PRO A 32 -7.31 -5.31 -2.41
N ASN A 33 -7.67 -4.71 -3.55
CA ASN A 33 -6.73 -4.23 -4.56
C ASN A 33 -5.98 -2.98 -4.06
N ILE A 34 -6.65 -2.10 -3.33
CA ILE A 34 -5.98 -0.96 -2.68
C ILE A 34 -5.06 -1.49 -1.58
N LEU A 35 -5.56 -2.37 -0.71
CA LEU A 35 -4.78 -2.91 0.40
C LEU A 35 -3.49 -3.60 -0.08
N ILE A 36 -3.57 -4.47 -1.10
CA ILE A 36 -2.38 -5.14 -1.64
C ILE A 36 -1.38 -4.13 -2.20
N ASN A 37 -1.84 -3.08 -2.87
CA ASN A 37 -0.97 -2.04 -3.43
C ASN A 37 -0.26 -1.23 -2.34
N VAL A 38 -1.01 -0.81 -1.31
CA VAL A 38 -0.48 -0.06 -0.16
C VAL A 38 0.57 -0.89 0.57
N VAL A 39 0.23 -2.13 0.94
CA VAL A 39 1.15 -3.05 1.64
C VAL A 39 2.38 -3.34 0.77
N SER A 40 2.19 -3.61 -0.53
CA SER A 40 3.31 -3.91 -1.43
C SER A 40 4.30 -2.75 -1.55
N ARG A 41 3.79 -1.52 -1.64
CA ARG A 41 4.63 -0.31 -1.67
C ARG A 41 5.37 -0.14 -0.35
N ARG A 42 4.68 -0.32 0.78
CA ARG A 42 5.29 -0.14 2.10
C ARG A 42 6.37 -1.17 2.39
N VAL A 43 6.13 -2.44 2.07
CA VAL A 43 7.14 -3.50 2.22
C VAL A 43 8.40 -3.20 1.41
N LYS A 44 8.26 -2.65 0.19
CA LYS A 44 9.43 -2.20 -0.58
C LYS A 44 10.19 -1.13 0.18
N GLN A 45 9.52 -0.10 0.70
CA GLN A 45 10.17 0.95 1.51
C GLN A 45 10.93 0.37 2.71
N LEU A 46 10.32 -0.55 3.45
CA LEU A 46 10.95 -1.23 4.59
C LEU A 46 12.19 -2.04 4.15
N LYS A 47 12.10 -2.78 3.04
CA LYS A 47 13.24 -3.52 2.46
C LYS A 47 14.36 -2.59 1.96
N PHE A 48 14.03 -1.36 1.57
CA PHE A 48 14.99 -0.31 1.25
C PHE A 48 15.53 0.44 2.48
N GLY A 49 15.21 -0.01 3.70
CA GLY A 49 15.78 0.52 4.94
C GLY A 49 14.99 1.68 5.56
N GLN A 50 13.78 1.97 5.09
CA GLN A 50 12.90 2.88 5.81
C GLN A 50 12.54 2.30 7.18
N ARG A 51 12.47 3.18 8.18
CA ARG A 51 12.14 2.77 9.54
C ARG A 51 10.68 2.36 9.64
N PRO A 52 10.36 1.27 10.38
CA PRO A 52 9.00 0.95 10.80
C PRO A 52 8.39 2.12 11.59
N LEU A 53 7.09 2.34 11.39
CA LEU A 53 6.27 3.31 12.11
C LEU A 53 5.59 2.71 13.34
N VAL A 54 5.57 1.37 13.42
CA VAL A 54 5.07 0.61 14.56
C VAL A 54 6.23 -0.09 15.25
N GLU A 55 6.24 -0.01 16.58
CA GLU A 55 7.23 -0.73 17.36
C GLU A 55 6.87 -2.22 17.45
N SER A 56 7.91 -3.05 17.46
CA SER A 56 7.78 -4.48 17.69
C SER A 56 8.92 -4.96 18.58
N LEU A 57 8.58 -5.65 19.65
CA LEU A 57 9.53 -6.34 20.52
C LEU A 57 10.13 -7.57 19.82
N GLU A 58 9.43 -8.12 18.83
CA GLU A 58 9.84 -9.27 18.03
C GLU A 58 10.33 -8.86 16.63
N ARG A 59 11.17 -9.71 16.02
CA ARG A 59 11.57 -9.58 14.61
C ARG A 59 10.42 -9.98 13.68
N LEU A 60 9.53 -9.03 13.41
CA LEU A 60 8.47 -9.19 12.41
C LEU A 60 9.03 -9.12 10.99
N SER A 61 8.38 -9.81 10.06
CA SER A 61 8.70 -9.65 8.64
C SER A 61 8.23 -8.26 8.15
N PRO A 62 8.83 -7.72 7.08
CA PRO A 62 8.37 -6.46 6.50
C PRO A 62 6.88 -6.47 6.13
N GLU A 63 6.36 -7.61 5.69
CA GLU A 63 4.95 -7.82 5.36
C GLU A 63 4.05 -7.65 6.59
N ASP A 64 4.44 -8.27 7.71
CA ASP A 64 3.67 -8.17 8.96
C ASP A 64 3.75 -6.76 9.56
N ILE A 65 4.91 -6.09 9.45
CA ILE A 65 5.07 -4.68 9.85
C ILE A 65 4.14 -3.78 9.02
N ALA A 66 4.16 -3.92 7.69
CA ALA A 66 3.33 -3.09 6.81
C ALA A 66 1.82 -3.29 7.09
N LEU A 67 1.38 -4.53 7.34
CA LEU A 67 0.00 -4.81 7.72
C LEU A 67 -0.35 -4.16 9.07
N ARG A 68 0.53 -4.25 10.07
CA ARG A 68 0.33 -3.58 11.36
C ARG A 68 0.27 -2.06 11.24
N GLU A 69 1.12 -1.45 10.43
CA GLU A 69 1.09 -0.01 10.17
C GLU A 69 -0.25 0.41 9.54
N VAL A 70 -0.85 -0.41 8.66
CA VAL A 70 -2.21 -0.19 8.15
C VAL A 70 -3.25 -0.33 9.26
N ILE A 71 -3.20 -1.40 10.06
CA ILE A 71 -4.15 -1.66 11.16
C ILE A 71 -4.14 -0.51 12.18
N GLU A 72 -2.96 0.04 12.49
CA GLU A 72 -2.76 1.14 13.43
C GLU A 72 -2.99 2.53 12.79
N GLY A 73 -3.40 2.60 11.51
CA GLY A 73 -3.69 3.84 10.80
C GLY A 73 -2.48 4.76 10.60
N LYS A 74 -1.27 4.19 10.58
CA LYS A 74 -0.01 4.95 10.40
C LYS A 74 0.32 5.25 8.94
N ILE A 75 -0.37 4.60 8.01
CA ILE A 75 -0.20 4.79 6.57
C ILE A 75 -1.49 5.33 5.98
N THR A 76 -1.37 6.37 5.18
CA THR A 76 -2.46 6.92 4.35
C THR A 76 -2.22 6.54 2.88
N TYR A 77 -3.29 6.57 2.08
CA TYR A 77 -3.23 6.38 0.63
C TYR A 77 -4.16 7.38 -0.06
N GLU A 78 -3.81 7.74 -1.29
CA GLU A 78 -4.61 8.60 -2.15
C GLU A 78 -4.82 7.87 -3.48
N LEU A 79 -6.03 7.99 -4.02
CA LEU A 79 -6.35 7.47 -5.35
C LEU A 79 -5.99 8.55 -6.36
N PHE A 80 -5.13 8.21 -7.31
CA PHE A 80 -4.86 9.07 -8.45
C PHE A 80 -6.03 8.94 -9.43
N ASP A 81 -6.73 10.04 -9.67
CA ASP A 81 -7.78 10.15 -10.68
C ASP A 81 -7.22 10.94 -11.89
N PRO A 82 -6.82 10.25 -12.98
CA PRO A 82 -6.26 10.93 -14.15
C PRO A 82 -7.27 11.84 -14.87
N GLU A 83 -8.58 11.62 -14.69
CA GLU A 83 -9.62 12.37 -15.42
C GLU A 83 -9.90 13.73 -14.77
N ALA A 84 -9.59 13.90 -13.47
CA ALA A 84 -9.76 15.16 -12.74
C ALA A 84 -8.76 16.26 -13.13
N GLU A 85 -7.65 15.92 -13.81
CA GLU A 85 -6.62 16.88 -14.23
C GLU A 85 -6.88 17.45 -15.64
N GLU A 86 -7.61 16.73 -16.51
CA GLU A 86 -7.86 17.15 -17.90
C GLU A 86 -8.86 18.32 -18.01
N GLU A 87 -9.75 18.51 -17.02
CA GLU A 87 -10.73 19.62 -17.02
C GLU A 87 -10.10 21.00 -16.76
N GLN A 88 -8.86 21.07 -16.29
CA GLN A 88 -8.20 22.34 -15.97
C GLN A 88 -7.39 22.93 -17.14
N GLU A 89 -6.93 22.11 -18.09
CA GLU A 89 -6.13 22.59 -19.23
C GLU A 89 -6.98 23.11 -20.40
N GLU A 90 -8.24 22.67 -20.56
CA GLU A 90 -9.10 23.09 -21.68
C GLU A 90 -9.67 24.52 -21.52
N SER A 91 -9.54 25.13 -20.33
CA SER A 91 -10.07 26.48 -20.03
C SER A 91 -9.07 27.62 -20.29
N ALA A 92 -7.82 27.32 -20.69
CA ALA A 92 -6.86 28.36 -21.04
C ALA A 92 -7.20 28.96 -22.43
N PRO A 93 -7.38 30.29 -22.55
CA PRO A 93 -7.59 30.91 -23.85
C PRO A 93 -6.35 30.68 -24.72
N ARG A 94 -6.52 30.04 -25.88
CA ARG A 94 -5.49 29.98 -26.92
C ARG A 94 -5.26 31.42 -27.41
N LEU A 95 -4.08 31.97 -27.13
CA LEU A 95 -3.59 33.24 -27.68
C LEU A 95 -3.06 33.04 -29.10
#